data_AF-A0A482VZ26-F1
#
_entry.id   AF-A0A482VZ26-F1
#
_cell.length_a   1.000
_cell.length_b   1.000
_cell.length_c   1.000
_cell.angle_alpha   90.00
_cell.angle_beta   90.00
_cell.angle_gamma   90.00
#
_symmetry.space_group_name_H-M   'P 1'
#
loop_
_entity.id
_entity.type
_entity.pdbx_description
1 polymer ?
#
loop_
_entity_poly.entity_id
_entity_poly.type
_entity_poly.pdbx_seq_one_letter_code
_entity_poly.pdbx_strand_id
1 'polypeptide(L)'
;MSLASVHPAELHSNHSSLTTLSHSLDDITEACWSPQVHSDHVLTIEELRLQMTSCFTCGVSWSDSHVSLDCSECGGYALDRPCPECDGGCGEVWKRDLSMSHASSKARWEGKCARNQQKSLVKENSSVKSVSQELSSKLEKLSANS
;
A
#
# COMPACT_ATOMS: atom_id res chain seq x y z
N MET A 1 56.90 6.35 13.67
CA MET A 1 56.67 5.26 14.63
C MET A 1 55.16 5.11 14.75
N SER A 2 54.63 4.02 14.19
CA SER A 2 53.19 3.72 14.09
C SER A 2 52.66 3.11 15.40
N LEU A 3 51.42 3.43 15.76
CA LEU A 3 50.62 2.62 16.68
C LEU A 3 49.29 2.30 16.00
N ALA A 4 49.17 1.07 15.53
CA ALA A 4 47.92 0.50 15.03
C ALA A 4 47.12 -0.02 16.22
N SER A 5 45.86 0.41 16.35
CA SER A 5 44.91 -0.20 17.29
C SER A 5 44.06 -1.21 16.53
N VAL A 6 44.15 -2.47 16.96
CA VAL A 6 43.41 -3.61 16.44
C VAL A 6 42.10 -3.74 17.21
N HIS A 7 40.97 -3.52 16.54
CA HIS A 7 39.65 -3.91 17.07
C HIS A 7 39.18 -5.19 16.35
N PRO A 8 38.71 -6.22 17.08
CA PRO A 8 38.18 -7.43 16.47
C PRO A 8 36.85 -7.16 15.75
N ALA A 9 36.71 -7.78 14.59
CA ALA A 9 35.44 -7.96 13.90
C ALA A 9 34.66 -9.10 14.56
N GLU A 10 33.42 -8.85 14.99
CA GLU A 10 32.45 -9.89 15.30
C GLU A 10 31.18 -9.63 14.49
N LEU A 11 31.08 -10.34 13.37
CA LEU A 11 29.86 -10.52 12.58
C LEU A 11 28.97 -11.50 13.32
N HIS A 12 27.83 -11.07 13.84
CA HIS A 12 26.78 -12.01 14.25
C HIS A 12 25.44 -11.64 13.61
N SER A 13 25.27 -12.17 12.39
CA SER A 13 23.98 -12.49 11.80
C SER A 13 23.30 -13.55 12.65
N ASN A 14 22.22 -13.21 13.36
CA ASN A 14 21.38 -14.22 14.00
C ASN A 14 20.08 -14.36 13.22
N HIS A 15 20.15 -15.25 12.24
CA HIS A 15 19.00 -15.94 11.66
C HIS A 15 18.35 -16.83 12.74
N SER A 16 17.05 -17.02 12.57
CA SER A 16 16.11 -17.80 13.37
C SER A 16 16.64 -19.11 13.95
N SER A 17 16.32 -19.39 15.22
CA SER A 17 16.28 -20.75 15.78
C SER A 17 15.13 -20.86 16.77
N LEU A 18 14.04 -21.48 16.30
CA LEU A 18 13.02 -22.07 17.15
C LEU A 18 13.57 -23.39 17.70
N THR A 19 13.54 -23.58 19.02
CA THR A 19 13.18 -24.81 19.76
C THR A 19 13.88 -24.88 21.13
N THR A 20 13.08 -25.27 22.13
CA THR A 20 13.45 -25.91 23.41
C THR A 20 14.08 -25.08 24.53
N LEU A 21 13.24 -24.55 25.44
CA LEU A 21 13.45 -24.68 26.89
C LEU A 21 12.09 -24.85 27.59
N SER A 22 11.74 -26.09 27.87
CA SER A 22 10.57 -26.50 28.64
C SER A 22 11.04 -27.04 29.98
N HIS A 23 11.36 -26.21 30.99
CA HIS A 23 11.52 -26.70 32.37
C HIS A 23 11.19 -25.64 33.44
N SER A 24 10.36 -26.07 34.41
CA SER A 24 10.02 -25.46 35.71
C SER A 24 8.87 -24.45 35.75
N LEU A 25 7.65 -24.96 35.56
CA LEU A 25 6.47 -24.46 36.30
C LEU A 25 6.51 -25.10 37.71
N ASP A 26 5.95 -24.41 38.70
CA ASP A 26 5.88 -24.74 40.14
C ASP A 26 6.92 -24.01 41.02
N ASP A 27 6.71 -22.71 41.27
CA ASP A 27 6.77 -22.06 42.61
C ASP A 27 6.70 -20.52 42.53
N ILE A 28 5.58 -19.95 42.04
CA ILE A 28 5.27 -18.52 42.25
C ILE A 28 3.75 -18.32 42.36
N THR A 29 3.12 -19.05 43.28
CA THR A 29 1.68 -18.94 43.55
C THR A 29 1.32 -17.99 44.69
N GLU A 30 2.27 -17.31 45.35
CA GLU A 30 1.95 -16.39 46.47
C GLU A 30 2.90 -15.18 46.62
N ALA A 31 3.00 -14.31 45.61
CA ALA A 31 3.42 -12.93 45.86
C ALA A 31 2.82 -11.98 44.83
N CYS A 32 1.87 -11.17 45.30
CA CYS A 32 1.30 -10.01 44.64
C CYS A 32 0.34 -10.32 43.49
N TRP A 33 -0.92 -10.61 43.86
CA TRP A 33 -2.10 -10.22 43.08
C TRP A 33 -2.10 -8.69 42.87
N SER A 34 -1.26 -8.22 41.96
CA SER A 34 -1.52 -6.95 41.30
C SER A 34 -2.57 -7.26 40.26
N PRO A 35 -3.74 -6.59 40.27
CA PRO A 35 -4.57 -6.55 39.08
C PRO A 35 -3.68 -5.86 38.03
N GLN A 36 -3.03 -6.64 37.17
CA GLN A 36 -2.59 -6.15 35.88
C GLN A 36 -3.88 -5.87 35.14
N VAL A 37 -4.48 -4.72 35.46
CA VAL A 37 -5.42 -4.04 34.58
C VAL A 37 -4.68 -3.95 33.26
N HIS A 38 -5.01 -4.87 32.35
CA HIS A 38 -4.93 -4.63 30.93
C HIS A 38 -5.70 -3.32 30.74
N SER A 39 -4.98 -2.21 30.80
CA SER A 39 -5.51 -0.93 30.36
C SER A 39 -5.69 -1.12 28.87
N ASP A 40 -6.89 -1.57 28.47
CA ASP A 40 -7.36 -1.48 27.10
C ASP A 40 -7.23 -0.01 26.74
N HIS A 41 -6.10 0.35 26.12
CA HIS A 41 -5.84 1.70 25.67
C HIS A 41 -6.74 1.93 24.46
N VAL A 42 -8.01 2.22 24.73
CA VAL A 42 -9.00 2.55 23.72
C VAL A 42 -8.57 3.88 23.11
N LEU A 43 -8.04 3.81 21.89
CA LEU A 43 -7.72 5.00 21.12
C LEU A 43 -9.00 5.80 20.86
N THR A 44 -8.91 7.11 21.00
CA THR A 44 -9.91 8.02 20.45
C THR A 44 -9.98 7.87 18.94
N ILE A 45 -11.12 8.27 18.35
CA ILE A 45 -11.29 8.23 16.90
C ILE A 45 -10.28 9.14 16.19
N GLU A 46 -9.90 10.25 16.80
CA GLU A 46 -8.88 11.17 16.31
C GLU A 46 -7.49 10.51 16.30
N GLU A 47 -7.11 9.82 17.37
CA GLU A 47 -5.83 9.10 17.44
C GLU A 47 -5.77 7.97 16.41
N LEU A 48 -6.85 7.21 16.25
CA LEU A 48 -6.90 6.14 15.25
C LEU A 48 -6.75 6.68 13.83
N ARG A 49 -7.39 7.82 13.53
CA ARG A 49 -7.25 8.49 12.23
C ARG A 49 -5.81 8.93 12.00
N LEU A 50 -5.17 9.52 13.01
CA LEU A 50 -3.77 9.96 12.93
C LEU A 50 -2.82 8.79 12.67
N GLN A 51 -3.03 7.65 13.36
CA GLN A 51 -2.24 6.45 13.11
C GLN A 51 -2.43 5.95 11.67
N MET A 52 -3.67 5.89 11.19
CA MET A 52 -3.97 5.43 9.82
C MET A 52 -3.42 6.37 8.74
N THR A 53 -3.22 7.66 9.04
CA THR A 53 -2.62 8.62 8.10
C THR A 53 -1.11 8.79 8.30
N SER A 54 -0.48 7.95 9.12
CA SER A 54 0.96 7.96 9.36
C SER A 54 1.62 6.74 8.72
N CYS A 55 2.83 6.90 8.18
CA CYS A 55 3.59 5.79 7.61
C CYS A 55 3.99 4.78 8.71
N PHE A 56 3.68 3.50 8.54
CA PHE A 56 4.02 2.46 9.52
C PHE A 56 5.52 2.12 9.53
N THR A 57 6.22 2.42 8.43
CA THR A 57 7.66 2.14 8.30
C THR A 57 8.53 3.25 8.89
N CYS A 58 8.17 4.53 8.70
CA CYS A 58 9.03 5.66 9.13
C CYS A 58 8.35 6.69 10.05
N GLY A 59 7.07 6.53 10.35
CA GLY A 59 6.34 7.34 11.33
C GLY A 59 5.96 8.75 10.88
N VAL A 60 6.30 9.17 9.66
CA VAL A 60 5.88 10.49 9.16
C VAL A 60 4.37 10.56 8.95
N SER A 61 3.79 11.72 9.26
CA SER A 61 2.35 12.01 9.07
C SER A 61 2.08 12.43 7.62
N TRP A 62 1.37 11.60 6.86
CA TRP A 62 0.94 11.95 5.50
C TRP A 62 -0.16 13.01 5.50
N SER A 63 -0.98 13.07 6.57
CA SER A 63 -1.97 14.15 6.77
C SER A 63 -1.33 15.53 6.84
N ASP A 64 -0.10 15.63 7.39
CA ASP A 64 0.67 16.87 7.46
C ASP A 64 1.56 17.08 6.22
N SER A 65 1.31 16.33 5.14
CA SER A 65 2.09 16.36 3.90
C SER A 65 3.58 16.01 4.08
N HIS A 66 3.95 15.30 5.15
CA HIS A 66 5.31 14.82 5.35
C HIS A 66 5.53 13.48 4.64
N VAL A 67 6.74 13.31 4.10
CA VAL A 67 7.18 12.08 3.42
C VAL A 67 8.65 11.82 3.70
N SER A 68 9.04 10.56 3.72
CA SER A 68 10.45 10.16 3.62
C SER A 68 10.72 9.66 2.20
N LEU A 69 11.74 10.22 1.55
CA LEU A 69 12.11 9.85 0.17
C LEU A 69 12.74 8.45 0.09
N ASP A 70 13.37 8.01 1.19
CA ASP A 70 14.04 6.71 1.30
C ASP A 70 13.11 5.61 1.85
N CYS A 71 11.82 5.92 2.03
CA CYS A 71 10.82 4.98 2.52
C CYS A 71 9.93 4.46 1.39
N SER A 72 9.93 3.15 1.17
CA SER A 72 9.12 2.49 0.14
C SER A 72 7.62 2.68 0.33
N GLU A 73 7.16 2.73 1.59
CA GLU A 73 5.76 2.94 1.94
C GLU A 73 5.31 4.38 1.64
N CYS A 74 6.20 5.37 1.84
CA CYS A 74 5.93 6.76 1.46
C CYS A 74 5.93 6.95 -0.06
N GLY A 75 6.91 6.37 -0.77
CA GLY A 75 6.99 6.44 -2.24
C GLY A 75 6.97 7.87 -2.81
N GLY A 76 7.51 8.84 -2.06
CA GLY A 76 7.72 10.22 -2.51
C GLY A 76 6.52 11.17 -2.47
N TYR A 77 5.34 10.71 -2.06
CA TYR A 77 4.13 11.54 -1.99
C TYR A 77 3.38 11.32 -0.67
N ALA A 78 2.52 12.26 -0.28
CA ALA A 78 1.68 12.16 0.91
C ALA A 78 0.34 11.50 0.55
N LEU A 79 -0.80 12.03 0.99
CA LEU A 79 -2.11 11.43 0.68
C LEU A 79 -2.49 11.49 -0.80
N ASP A 80 -1.86 12.38 -1.56
CA ASP A 80 -2.20 12.69 -2.95
C ASP A 80 -0.97 12.73 -3.85
N ARG A 81 -1.17 12.33 -5.11
CA ARG A 81 -0.14 12.48 -6.15
C ARG A 81 -0.74 12.75 -7.53
N PRO A 82 0.01 13.36 -8.46
CA PRO A 82 -0.38 13.40 -9.86
C PRO A 82 -0.43 12.01 -10.47
N CYS A 83 -1.28 11.85 -11.49
CA CYS A 83 -1.47 10.59 -12.21
C CYS A 83 -0.14 9.93 -12.61
N PRO A 84 0.19 8.72 -12.08
CA PRO A 84 1.43 8.01 -12.39
C PRO A 84 1.49 7.47 -13.82
N GLU A 85 0.36 7.30 -14.50
CA GLU A 85 0.33 6.73 -15.85
C GLU A 85 0.73 7.73 -16.96
N CYS A 86 0.68 9.03 -16.66
CA CYS A 86 1.00 10.09 -17.62
C CYS A 86 1.71 11.28 -16.97
N ASP A 87 2.34 11.05 -15.82
CA ASP A 87 3.07 12.04 -15.03
C ASP A 87 2.29 13.34 -14.79
N GLY A 88 0.99 13.19 -14.46
CA GLY A 88 0.09 14.33 -14.20
C GLY A 88 -0.42 15.06 -15.45
N GLY A 89 -0.02 14.67 -16.66
CA GLY A 89 -0.44 15.33 -17.90
C GLY A 89 -1.94 15.29 -18.21
N CYS A 90 -2.72 14.49 -17.48
CA CYS A 90 -4.18 14.48 -17.56
C CYS A 90 -4.89 15.30 -16.48
N GLY A 91 -4.16 15.86 -15.50
CA GLY A 91 -4.73 16.65 -14.40
C GLY A 91 -5.38 15.83 -13.28
N GLU A 92 -5.53 14.52 -13.43
CA GLU A 92 -6.11 13.66 -12.40
C GLU A 92 -5.18 13.49 -11.19
N VAL A 93 -5.77 13.53 -9.99
CA VAL A 93 -5.10 13.29 -8.71
C VAL A 93 -5.47 11.90 -8.21
N TRP A 94 -4.44 11.13 -7.84
CA TRP A 94 -4.60 9.79 -7.29
C TRP A 94 -4.47 9.85 -5.77
N LYS A 95 -5.41 9.19 -5.08
CA LYS A 95 -5.47 9.13 -3.63
C LYS A 95 -4.67 7.92 -3.14
N ARG A 96 -3.98 8.07 -2.02
CA ARG A 96 -3.29 6.94 -1.37
C ARG A 96 -4.32 5.95 -0.83
N ASP A 97 -4.12 4.68 -1.15
CA ASP A 97 -4.80 3.58 -0.46
C ASP A 97 -4.02 3.27 0.81
N LEU A 98 -4.51 3.77 1.95
CA LEU A 98 -3.85 3.60 3.25
C LEU A 98 -3.76 2.12 3.64
N SER A 99 -4.86 1.39 3.48
CA SER A 99 -4.93 -0.03 3.84
C SER A 99 -3.90 -0.85 3.08
N MET A 100 -3.87 -0.72 1.75
CA MET A 100 -2.91 -1.46 0.92
C MET A 100 -1.48 -0.94 1.09
N SER A 101 -1.29 0.36 1.36
CA SER A 101 0.04 0.91 1.59
C SER A 101 0.67 0.31 2.85
N HIS A 102 -0.09 0.29 3.95
CA HIS A 102 0.34 -0.34 5.19
C HIS A 102 0.55 -1.86 5.02
N ALA A 103 -0.42 -2.56 4.42
CA ALA A 103 -0.38 -4.01 4.27
C ALA A 103 0.81 -4.51 3.42
N SER A 104 1.29 -3.67 2.48
CA SER A 104 2.40 -4.04 1.60
C SER A 104 3.72 -3.33 1.92
N SER A 105 3.74 -2.43 2.91
CA SER A 105 4.87 -1.53 3.21
C SER A 105 5.43 -0.80 1.98
N LYS A 106 4.55 -0.51 1.01
CA LYS A 106 4.86 0.11 -0.28
C LYS A 106 3.76 1.10 -0.63
N ALA A 107 4.10 2.21 -1.29
CA ALA A 107 3.09 3.17 -1.70
C ALA A 107 2.07 2.56 -2.68
N ARG A 108 0.79 2.59 -2.32
CA ARG A 108 -0.34 2.13 -3.14
C ARG A 108 -1.31 3.27 -3.38
N TRP A 109 -1.87 3.30 -4.59
CA TRP A 109 -2.61 4.45 -5.10
C TRP A 109 -3.88 4.01 -5.83
N GLU A 110 -4.95 4.76 -5.60
CA GLU A 110 -6.24 4.61 -6.27
C GLU A 110 -6.51 5.84 -7.15
N GLY A 111 -6.85 5.57 -8.41
CA GLY A 111 -7.20 6.59 -9.38
C GLY A 111 -7.30 6.00 -10.77
N LYS A 112 -7.68 6.83 -11.74
CA LYS A 112 -7.77 6.45 -13.15
C LYS A 112 -7.20 7.56 -14.01
N CYS A 113 -6.38 7.21 -14.99
CA CYS A 113 -5.87 8.19 -15.95
C CYS A 113 -6.95 8.60 -16.96
N ALA A 114 -7.29 9.89 -17.06
CA ALA A 114 -8.29 10.35 -18.03
C ALA A 114 -7.89 10.07 -19.50
N ARG A 115 -6.58 10.13 -19.82
CA ARG A 115 -6.07 9.81 -21.17
C ARG A 115 -6.28 8.34 -21.55
N ASN A 116 -6.23 7.43 -20.57
CA ASN A 116 -6.47 6.01 -20.82
C ASN A 116 -7.97 5.66 -20.78
N GLN A 117 -8.78 6.36 -19.97
CA GLN A 117 -10.25 6.24 -20.00
C GLN A 117 -10.83 6.64 -21.37
N GLN A 118 -10.29 7.69 -22.00
CA GLN A 118 -10.71 8.10 -23.34
C GLN A 118 -10.40 7.00 -24.38
N LYS A 119 -9.27 6.30 -24.26
CA LYS A 119 -8.93 5.19 -25.18
C LYS A 119 -9.86 3.99 -25.02
N SER A 120 -10.28 3.64 -23.80
CA SER A 120 -11.20 2.52 -23.58
C SER A 120 -12.59 2.80 -24.14
N LEU A 121 -13.12 4.02 -23.96
CA LEU A 121 -14.41 4.43 -24.52
C LEU A 121 -14.44 4.38 -26.05
N VAL A 122 -13.35 4.79 -26.70
CA VAL A 122 -13.23 4.72 -28.17
C VAL A 122 -13.16 3.28 -28.66
N LYS A 123 -12.45 2.39 -27.93
CA LYS A 123 -12.31 0.98 -28.30
C LYS A 123 -13.65 0.24 -28.22
N GLU A 124 -14.43 0.49 -27.17
CA GLU A 124 -15.76 -0.09 -27.00
C GLU A 124 -16.73 0.38 -28.09
N ASN A 125 -16.74 1.70 -28.39
CA ASN A 125 -17.56 2.25 -29.47
C ASN A 125 -17.16 1.74 -30.86
N SER A 126 -15.87 1.49 -31.11
CA SER A 126 -15.39 0.93 -32.39
C SER A 126 -15.80 -0.53 -32.58
N SER A 127 -15.81 -1.33 -31.51
CA SER A 127 -16.26 -2.72 -31.55
C SER A 127 -17.77 -2.83 -31.75
N VAL A 128 -18.56 -1.99 -31.06
CA VAL A 128 -20.03 -1.98 -31.20
C VAL A 128 -20.46 -1.49 -32.58
N LYS A 129 -19.78 -0.47 -33.14
CA LYS A 129 -20.02 -0.02 -34.52
C LYS A 129 -19.70 -1.12 -35.53
N SER A 130 -18.58 -1.83 -35.39
CA SER A 130 -18.21 -2.94 -36.29
C SER A 130 -19.25 -4.07 -36.30
N VAL A 131 -19.75 -4.47 -35.12
CA VAL A 131 -20.76 -5.54 -35.01
C VAL A 131 -22.10 -5.10 -35.58
N SER A 132 -22.53 -3.87 -35.29
CA SER A 132 -23.79 -3.32 -35.80
C SER A 132 -23.76 -3.15 -37.34
N GLN A 133 -22.60 -2.75 -37.88
CA GLN A 133 -22.39 -2.59 -39.32
C GLN A 133 -22.35 -3.93 -40.07
N GLU A 134 -21.86 -5.00 -39.42
CA GLU A 134 -21.89 -6.34 -40.00
C GLU A 134 -23.31 -6.97 -39.97
N LEU A 135 -24.07 -6.77 -38.89
CA LEU A 135 -25.45 -7.25 -38.78
C LEU A 135 -26.37 -6.60 -39.80
N SER A 136 -26.26 -5.28 -39.98
CA SER A 136 -27.02 -4.53 -41.00
C SER A 136 -26.69 -4.99 -42.42
N SER A 137 -25.40 -5.17 -42.73
CA SER A 137 -24.97 -5.70 -44.04
C SER A 137 -25.47 -7.12 -44.33
N LYS A 138 -25.65 -7.96 -43.29
CA LYS A 138 -26.21 -9.32 -43.43
C LYS A 138 -27.73 -9.29 -43.66
N LEU A 139 -28.46 -8.39 -42.99
CA LEU A 139 -29.90 -8.24 -43.20
C LEU A 139 -30.24 -7.78 -44.62
N GLU A 140 -29.49 -6.82 -45.17
CA GLU A 140 -29.74 -6.28 -46.51
C GLU A 140 -29.54 -7.36 -47.60
N LYS A 141 -28.54 -8.23 -47.43
CA LYS A 141 -28.28 -9.38 -48.33
C LYS A 141 -29.39 -10.43 -48.30
N LEU A 142 -30.06 -10.61 -47.16
CA LEU A 142 -31.20 -11.53 -47.04
C LEU A 142 -32.47 -10.94 -47.68
N SER A 143 -32.64 -9.61 -47.59
CA SER A 143 -33.78 -8.91 -48.18
C SER A 143 -33.71 -8.80 -49.70
N ALA A 144 -32.53 -8.72 -50.29
CA ALA A 144 -32.34 -8.56 -51.74
C ALA A 144 -32.45 -9.88 -52.53
N ASN A 145 -32.59 -11.01 -51.84
CA ASN A 145 -32.55 -12.35 -52.42
C ASN A 145 -33.89 -13.11 -52.29
N SER A 146 -34.98 -12.39 -51.98
CA SER A 146 -36.38 -12.87 -51.98
C SER A 146 -37.17 -12.30 -53.15
#